data_AF-A0A9N8Z9N0-F1
#
_entry.id   AF-A0A9N8Z9N0-F1
#
_cell.length_a   1.000
_cell.length_b   1.000
_cell.length_c   1.000
_cell.angle_alpha   90.00
_cell.angle_beta   90.00
_cell.angle_gamma   90.00
#
_symmetry.space_group_name_H-M   'P 1'
#
loop_
_entity.id
_entity.type
_entity.pdbx_description
1 polymer ?
#
loop_
_entity_poly.entity_id
_entity_poly.type
_entity_poly.pdbx_seq_one_letter_code
_entity_poly.pdbx_strand_id
1 'polypeptide(L)'
;MPSLTTFALVSLAFTITYFLTILALILPNWLVFDVKPWLRINYGLFRKCSALTTECHPFPSRRDGDCDEANFCEQWTVAGFAMLFAVIIGGATWFFLLVALIGGRRRRENLWTSLSMLMPASNFWQLV
;
A
#
# COMPACT_ATOMS: atom_id res chain seq x y z
N MET A 1 28.63 13.47 6.56
CA MET A 1 28.06 12.92 5.31
C MET A 1 27.76 11.45 5.54
N PRO A 2 26.50 10.97 5.41
CA PRO A 2 26.19 9.56 5.62
C PRO A 2 27.02 8.67 4.68
N SER A 3 27.49 7.54 5.20
CA SER A 3 28.34 6.62 4.44
C SER A 3 27.55 5.93 3.32
N LEU A 4 28.26 5.41 2.31
CA LEU A 4 27.66 4.63 1.22
C LEU A 4 26.78 3.49 1.77
N THR A 5 27.21 2.88 2.87
CA THR A 5 26.51 1.80 3.57
C THR A 5 25.16 2.24 4.12
N THR A 6 25.03 3.45 4.68
CA THR A 6 23.75 3.97 5.18
C THR A 6 22.74 4.12 4.04
N PHE A 7 23.16 4.66 2.89
CA PHE A 7 22.28 4.79 1.73
C PHE A 7 21.83 3.43 1.18
N ALA A 8 22.74 2.45 1.13
CA ALA A 8 22.41 1.11 0.67
C ALA A 8 21.40 0.42 1.61
N LEU A 9 21.59 0.52 2.93
CA LEU A 9 20.68 -0.06 3.93
C LEU A 9 19.29 0.59 3.88
N VAL A 10 19.21 1.92 3.82
CA VAL A 10 17.93 2.64 3.72
C VAL A 10 17.20 2.29 2.43
N SER A 11 17.91 2.22 1.31
CA SER A 11 17.31 1.86 0.03
C SER A 11 16.79 0.42 0.02
N LEU A 12 17.52 -0.53 0.60
CA LEU A 12 17.09 -1.91 0.72
C LEU A 12 15.85 -2.04 1.62
N ALA A 13 15.90 -1.45 2.81
CA ALA A 13 14.78 -1.47 3.75
C ALA A 13 13.52 -0.86 3.12
N PHE A 14 13.65 0.30 2.47
CA PHE A 14 12.52 0.96 1.79
C PHE A 14 11.95 0.10 0.66
N THR A 15 12.83 -0.53 -0.13
CA THR A 15 12.41 -1.42 -1.22
C THR A 15 11.57 -2.58 -0.67
N ILE A 16 12.04 -3.25 0.40
CA ILE A 16 11.32 -4.36 1.03
C ILE A 16 9.93 -3.92 1.50
N THR A 17 9.85 -2.81 2.23
CA THR A 17 8.57 -2.27 2.72
C THR A 17 7.63 -1.92 1.56
N TYR A 18 8.14 -1.29 0.49
CA TYR A 18 7.35 -0.94 -0.69
C TYR A 18 6.75 -2.16 -1.39
N PHE A 19 7.54 -3.22 -1.57
CA PHE A 19 7.04 -4.48 -2.12
C PHE A 19 5.97 -5.12 -1.24
N LEU A 20 6.13 -5.09 0.09
CA LEU A 20 5.11 -5.56 1.03
C LEU A 20 3.82 -4.74 0.93
N THR A 21 3.90 -3.42 0.75
CA THR A 21 2.72 -2.57 0.54
C THR A 21 1.99 -2.91 -0.76
N ILE A 22 2.73 -3.15 -1.86
CA ILE A 22 2.12 -3.59 -3.12
C ILE A 22 1.45 -4.97 -2.96
N LEU A 23 2.11 -5.90 -2.27
CA LEU A 23 1.52 -7.21 -1.97
C LEU A 23 0.24 -7.06 -1.15
N ALA A 24 0.23 -6.22 -0.12
CA ALA A 24 -0.96 -5.93 0.66
C ALA A 24 -2.10 -5.37 -0.22
N LEU A 25 -1.79 -4.50 -1.19
CA LEU A 25 -2.79 -3.95 -2.11
C LEU A 25 -3.43 -5.04 -3.00
N ILE A 26 -2.64 -6.01 -3.48
CA ILE A 26 -3.08 -7.01 -4.46
C ILE A 26 -3.77 -8.21 -3.80
N LEU A 27 -3.29 -8.66 -2.63
CA LEU A 27 -3.83 -9.87 -2.00
C LEU A 27 -5.26 -9.60 -1.47
N PRO A 28 -6.26 -10.42 -1.85
CA PRO A 28 -7.64 -10.24 -1.43
C PRO A 28 -7.94 -10.81 -0.04
N ASN A 29 -6.94 -10.85 0.84
CA ASN A 29 -7.00 -11.49 2.15
C ASN A 29 -6.90 -10.46 3.29
N TRP A 30 -7.49 -9.27 3.10
CA TRP A 30 -7.46 -8.23 4.13
C TRP A 30 -8.28 -8.65 5.34
N LEU A 31 -9.46 -9.21 5.07
CA LEU A 31 -10.35 -9.75 6.08
C LEU A 31 -10.85 -11.11 5.60
N VAL A 32 -10.67 -12.13 6.44
CA VAL A 32 -11.19 -13.47 6.22
C VAL A 32 -12.29 -13.70 7.26
N PHE A 33 -13.53 -13.79 6.79
CA PHE A 33 -14.66 -14.11 7.64
C PHE A 33 -15.05 -15.57 7.44
N ASP A 34 -14.87 -16.36 8.50
CA ASP A 34 -15.34 -17.74 8.59
C ASP A 34 -16.68 -17.75 9.35
N VAL A 35 -17.79 -17.69 8.61
CA VAL A 35 -19.14 -17.69 9.19
C VAL A 35 -19.59 -19.12 9.51
N LYS A 36 -19.20 -20.08 8.67
CA LYS A 36 -19.42 -21.53 8.84
C LYS A 36 -18.22 -22.28 8.23
N PRO A 37 -17.99 -23.57 8.56
CA PRO A 37 -16.84 -24.33 8.03
C PRO A 37 -16.77 -24.39 6.49
N TRP A 38 -17.91 -24.24 5.81
CA TRP A 38 -18.04 -24.25 4.35
C TRP A 38 -18.32 -22.85 3.75
N LEU A 39 -18.43 -21.81 4.58
CA LEU A 39 -18.74 -20.45 4.17
C LEU A 39 -17.61 -19.52 4.62
N ARG A 40 -16.52 -19.53 3.83
CA ARG A 40 -15.39 -18.62 3.95
C ARG A 40 -15.54 -17.49 2.95
N ILE A 41 -15.51 -16.25 3.42
CA ILE A 41 -15.58 -15.05 2.58
C ILE A 41 -14.27 -14.28 2.75
N ASN A 42 -13.59 -14.05 1.62
CA ASN A 42 -12.36 -13.28 1.57
C ASN A 42 -12.68 -11.88 1.02
N TYR A 43 -12.38 -10.87 1.83
CA TYR A 43 -12.54 -9.48 1.44
C TYR A 43 -11.16 -8.93 1.07
N GLY A 44 -11.04 -8.47 -0.17
CA GLY A 44 -9.98 -7.60 -0.62
C GLY A 44 -10.43 -6.15 -0.67
N LEU A 45 -9.48 -5.26 -0.96
CA LEU A 45 -9.75 -3.82 -1.05
C LEU A 45 -10.74 -3.48 -2.19
N PHE A 46 -10.59 -4.13 -3.35
CA PHE A 46 -11.38 -3.86 -4.56
C PHE A 46 -12.29 -5.01 -5.00
N ARG A 47 -12.14 -6.18 -4.38
CA ARG A 47 -12.85 -7.40 -4.77
C ARG A 47 -13.20 -8.22 -3.54
N LYS A 48 -14.37 -8.83 -3.56
CA LYS A 48 -14.83 -9.78 -2.55
C LYS A 48 -15.08 -11.11 -3.22
N CYS A 49 -14.58 -12.19 -2.62
CA CYS A 49 -14.68 -13.54 -3.14
C CYS A 49 -15.29 -14.47 -2.09
N SER A 50 -16.31 -15.23 -2.48
CA SER A 50 -16.92 -16.25 -1.62
C SER A 50 -16.43 -17.64 -2.00
N ALA A 51 -15.96 -18.42 -1.02
CA ALA A 51 -15.59 -19.81 -1.24
C ALA A 51 -16.80 -20.72 -1.51
N LEU A 52 -18.02 -20.28 -1.18
CA LEU A 52 -19.24 -21.08 -1.37
C LEU A 52 -19.74 -21.03 -2.81
N THR A 53 -19.82 -19.83 -3.41
CA THR A 53 -20.32 -19.64 -4.78
C THR A 53 -19.19 -19.64 -5.81
N THR A 54 -17.93 -19.58 -5.37
CA THR A 54 -16.75 -19.38 -6.23
C THR A 54 -16.81 -18.09 -7.05
N GLU A 55 -17.75 -17.19 -6.71
CA GLU A 55 -17.93 -15.93 -7.40
C GLU A 55 -17.14 -14.81 -6.71
N CYS A 56 -16.45 -14.03 -7.53
CA CYS A 56 -15.76 -12.81 -7.12
C CYS A 56 -16.43 -11.63 -7.79
N HIS A 57 -16.87 -10.66 -7.01
CA HIS A 57 -17.49 -9.42 -7.48
C HIS A 57 -16.70 -8.20 -7.02
N PRO A 58 -16.83 -7.05 -7.71
CA PRO A 58 -16.22 -5.80 -7.28
C PRO A 58 -16.79 -5.36 -5.92
N PHE A 59 -15.90 -4.90 -5.03
CA PHE A 59 -16.23 -4.43 -3.69
C PHE A 59 -15.60 -3.04 -3.48
N PRO A 60 -16.29 -2.09 -2.81
CA PRO A 60 -17.66 -2.16 -2.30
C PRO A 60 -18.71 -1.89 -3.38
N SER A 61 -19.82 -2.62 -3.37
CA SER A 61 -20.92 -2.47 -4.35
C SER A 61 -22.23 -2.12 -3.65
N ARG A 62 -22.82 -0.98 -4.04
CA ARG A 62 -24.14 -0.56 -3.53
C ARG A 62 -25.28 -1.47 -3.99
N ARG A 63 -25.08 -2.20 -5.09
CA ARG A 63 -26.09 -3.11 -5.66
C ARG A 63 -26.14 -4.45 -4.94
N ASP A 64 -25.01 -4.87 -4.38
CA ASP A 64 -24.86 -6.18 -3.73
C ASP A 64 -25.10 -6.11 -2.21
N GLY A 65 -25.59 -4.97 -1.70
CA GLY A 65 -25.92 -4.77 -0.29
C GLY A 65 -24.72 -4.60 0.64
N ASP A 66 -23.50 -4.42 0.10
CA ASP A 66 -22.29 -4.24 0.91
C ASP A 66 -22.26 -2.90 1.66
N CYS A 67 -23.17 -1.98 1.32
CA CYS A 67 -23.22 -0.60 1.80
C CYS A 67 -24.37 -0.35 2.78
N ASP A 68 -24.86 -1.40 3.46
CA ASP A 68 -26.00 -1.32 4.39
C ASP A 68 -25.69 -0.46 5.63
N GLU A 69 -24.42 -0.44 6.08
CA GLU A 69 -23.98 0.40 7.18
C GLU A 69 -23.73 1.84 6.73
N ALA A 70 -24.14 2.81 7.54
CA ALA A 70 -24.05 4.22 7.20
C ALA A 70 -22.58 4.64 6.96
N ASN A 71 -22.31 5.24 5.80
CA ASN A 71 -21.00 5.72 5.36
C ASN A 71 -19.90 4.64 5.17
N PHE A 72 -20.20 3.35 5.33
CA PHE A 72 -19.20 2.30 5.20
C PHE A 72 -18.55 2.28 3.81
N CYS A 73 -19.36 2.39 2.75
CA CYS A 73 -18.88 2.42 1.38
C CYS A 73 -17.94 3.60 1.10
N GLU A 74 -18.28 4.78 1.60
CA GLU A 74 -17.49 6.00 1.42
C GLU A 74 -16.14 5.87 2.14
N GLN A 75 -16.16 5.44 3.40
CA GLN A 75 -14.94 5.24 4.20
C GLN A 75 -14.03 4.18 3.59
N TRP A 76 -14.58 3.05 3.15
CA TRP A 76 -13.83 1.99 2.51
C TRP A 76 -13.21 2.43 1.18
N THR A 77 -13.96 3.19 0.39
CA THR A 77 -13.46 3.76 -0.87
C THR A 77 -12.33 4.75 -0.63
N VAL A 78 -12.43 5.59 0.41
CA VAL A 78 -11.36 6.51 0.83
C VAL A 78 -10.10 5.75 1.26
N ALA A 79 -10.24 4.67 2.04
CA ALA A 79 -9.11 3.80 2.39
C ALA A 79 -8.44 3.20 1.14
N GLY A 80 -9.24 2.79 0.16
CA GLY A 80 -8.75 2.33 -1.14
C GLY A 80 -7.95 3.40 -1.89
N PHE A 81 -8.45 4.63 -1.93
CA PHE A 81 -7.71 5.75 -2.51
C PHE A 81 -6.43 6.08 -1.73
N ALA A 82 -6.47 6.06 -0.40
CA ALA A 82 -5.31 6.33 0.44
C ALA A 82 -4.16 5.34 0.15
N MET A 83 -4.48 4.05 0.05
CA MET A 83 -3.50 3.03 -0.35
C MET A 83 -2.96 3.23 -1.77
N LEU A 84 -3.80 3.62 -2.74
CA LEU A 84 -3.33 3.94 -4.10
C LEU A 84 -2.36 5.13 -4.10
N PHE A 85 -2.68 6.20 -3.37
CA PHE A 85 -1.78 7.35 -3.23
C PHE A 85 -0.46 6.96 -2.55
N ALA A 86 -0.50 6.10 -1.52
CA ALA A 86 0.70 5.60 -0.86
C ALA A 86 1.61 4.84 -1.83
N VAL A 87 1.05 4.01 -2.72
CA VAL A 87 1.82 3.28 -3.74
C VAL A 87 2.45 4.22 -4.78
N ILE A 88 1.75 5.29 -5.19
CA ILE A 88 2.27 6.29 -6.12
C ILE A 88 3.43 7.07 -5.50
N ILE A 89 3.25 7.59 -4.28
CA ILE A 89 4.29 8.35 -3.55
C ILE A 89 5.49 7.44 -3.22
N GLY A 90 5.21 6.20 -2.81
CA GLY A 90 6.23 5.18 -2.57
C GLY A 90 7.04 4.86 -3.82
N GLY A 91 6.39 4.73 -4.98
CA GLY A 91 7.04 4.48 -6.26
C GLY A 91 7.95 5.63 -6.69
N ALA A 92 7.50 6.87 -6.53
CA ALA A 92 8.33 8.05 -6.77
C ALA A 92 9.57 8.06 -5.86
N THR A 93 9.39 7.77 -4.57
CA THR A 93 10.48 7.69 -3.59
C THR A 93 11.48 6.59 -3.93
N TRP A 94 10.99 5.41 -4.33
CA TRP A 94 11.82 4.30 -4.77
C TRP A 94 12.66 4.66 -6.01
N PHE A 95 12.06 5.33 -6.98
CA PHE A 95 12.76 5.83 -8.15
C PHE A 95 13.89 6.81 -7.79
N PHE A 96 13.63 7.77 -6.90
CA PHE A 96 14.67 8.70 -6.42
C PHE A 96 15.80 7.97 -5.68
N LEU A 97 15.49 6.93 -4.89
CA LEU A 97 16.51 6.12 -4.20
C LEU A 97 17.38 5.33 -5.19
N LEU A 98 16.80 4.75 -6.25
CA LEU A 98 17.57 4.09 -7.31
C LEU A 98 18.52 5.06 -8.02
N VAL A 99 18.02 6.25 -8.38
CA VAL A 99 18.84 7.29 -9.01
C VAL A 99 19.94 7.76 -8.07
N ALA A 100 19.68 7.85 -6.76
CA ALA A 100 20.69 8.20 -5.76
C ALA A 100 21.78 7.12 -5.60
N LEU A 101 21.44 5.83 -5.75
CA LEU A 101 22.41 4.73 -5.72
C LEU A 101 23.32 4.72 -6.95
N ILE A 102 22.75 4.93 -8.14
CA ILE A 102 23.50 4.98 -9.41
C ILE A 102 24.28 6.31 -9.55
N GLY A 103 23.79 7.38 -8.93
CA GLY A 103 24.39 8.72 -8.97
C GLY A 103 25.60 8.90 -8.03
N GLY A 104 26.54 9.74 -8.47
CA GLY A 104 27.73 10.12 -7.69
C GLY A 104 27.44 10.97 -6.45
N ARG A 105 28.46 11.12 -5.59
CA ARG A 105 28.41 11.77 -4.26
C ARG A 105 27.71 13.13 -4.22
N ARG A 106 27.87 13.94 -5.28
CA ARG A 106 27.32 15.31 -5.39
C ARG A 106 25.79 15.36 -5.63
N ARG A 107 25.19 14.32 -6.24
CA ARG A 107 23.73 14.19 -6.37
C ARG A 107 23.07 13.74 -5.06
N ARG A 108 23.79 12.97 -4.24
CA ARG A 108 23.28 12.41 -2.97
C ARG A 108 23.06 13.49 -1.91
N GLU A 109 23.88 14.54 -1.88
CA GLU A 109 23.75 15.65 -0.93
C GLU A 109 22.54 16.55 -1.23
N ASN A 110 22.29 16.86 -2.51
CA ASN A 110 21.10 17.63 -2.91
C ASN A 110 19.79 16.84 -2.72
N LEU A 111 19.82 15.52 -2.90
CA LEU A 111 18.63 14.65 -2.74
C LEU A 111 18.31 14.33 -1.28
N TRP A 112 19.30 14.32 -0.38
CA TRP A 112 19.09 14.00 1.03
C TRP A 112 18.12 14.96 1.73
N THR A 113 18.22 16.26 1.42
CA THR A 113 17.33 17.29 1.98
C THR A 113 15.87 17.12 1.54
N SER A 114 15.63 16.65 0.31
CA SER A 114 14.27 16.34 -0.17
C SER A 114 13.74 15.02 0.39
N LEU A 115 14.60 13.99 0.52
CA LEU A 115 14.22 12.69 1.07
C LEU A 115 13.89 12.74 2.56
N SER A 116 14.53 13.64 3.33
CA SER A 116 14.22 13.81 4.76
C SER A 116 12.81 14.36 5.02
N MET A 117 12.24 15.13 4.09
CA MET A 117 10.85 15.59 4.19
C MET A 117 9.85 14.52 3.74
N LEU A 118 10.19 13.70 2.73
CA LEU A 118 9.26 12.78 2.10
C LEU A 118 9.04 11.47 2.90
N MET A 119 10.07 10.99 3.59
CA MET A 119 10.01 9.79 4.44
C MET A 119 8.88 9.83 5.50
N PRO A 120 8.78 10.84 6.38
CA PRO A 120 7.71 10.88 7.38
C PRO A 120 6.31 11.04 6.77
N ALA A 121 6.18 11.72 5.62
CA ALA A 121 4.89 11.88 4.94
C ALA A 121 4.33 10.54 4.44
N SER A 122 5.17 9.61 3.99
CA SER A 122 4.73 8.28 3.54
C SER A 122 4.21 7.40 4.68
N ASN A 123 4.82 7.48 5.86
CA ASN A 123 4.39 6.71 7.04
C ASN A 123 3.11 7.27 7.68
N PHE A 124 2.88 8.58 7.56
CA PHE A 124 1.65 9.21 8.08
C PHE A 124 0.39 8.63 7.40
N TRP A 125 0.48 8.26 6.13
CA TRP A 125 -0.65 7.72 5.37
C TRP A 125 -0.86 6.21 5.51
N GLN A 126 0.05 5.51 6.18
CA GLN A 126 -0.15 4.10 6.57
C GLN A 126 -0.89 3.97 7.91
N LEU A 127 -1.06 5.07 8.64
CA LEU A 127 -1.71 5.13 9.96
C LEU A 127 -3.16 5.64 9.91
N VAL A 128 -3.64 6.06 8.73
CA VAL A 128 -5.03 6.49 8.46
C VAL A 128 -5.68 5.46 7.56
#